data_AF-A5HGC3-F1
#
_entry.id   AF-A5HGC3-F1
#
_cell.length_a   1.000
_cell.length_b   1.000
_cell.length_c   1.000
_cell.angle_alpha   90.00
_cell.angle_beta   90.00
_cell.angle_gamma   90.00
#
_symmetry.space_group_name_H-M   'P 1'
#
loop_
_entity.id
_entity.type
_entity.pdbx_description
1 polymer ?
#
loop_
_entity_poly.entity_id
_entity_poly.type
_entity_poly.pdbx_seq_one_letter_code
_entity_poly.pdbx_strand_id
1 'polypeptide(L)' 'EMTNLNELYLQYNQLKSLPSGVFDRLTKLTRLEMNGNQLRVTP' A
#
# COMPACT_ATOMS: atom_id res chain seq x y z
N GLU A 1 -12.62 6.78 -8.71
CA GLU A 1 -11.39 5.98 -8.90
C GLU A 1 -10.18 6.79 -8.45
N MET A 2 -9.19 6.18 -7.78
CA MET A 2 -7.99 6.88 -7.27
C MET A 2 -6.83 6.85 -8.30
N THR A 3 -7.13 7.10 -9.57
CA THR A 3 -6.17 7.01 -10.69
C THR A 3 -5.12 8.12 -10.71
N ASN A 4 -5.21 9.11 -9.81
CA ASN A 4 -4.29 10.25 -9.73
C ASN A 4 -3.50 10.30 -8.41
N LEU A 5 -3.44 9.20 -7.66
CA LEU A 5 -2.64 9.18 -6.45
C LEU A 5 -1.16 8.98 -6.79
N ASN A 6 -0.33 9.98 -6.50
CA ASN A 6 1.12 9.92 -6.69
C ASN A 6 1.86 9.37 -5.47
N GLU A 7 1.34 9.63 -4.27
CA GLU A 7 1.99 9.23 -3.03
C GLU A 7 0.98 8.62 -2.06
N LEU A 8 1.35 7.48 -1.47
CA LEU A 8 0.55 6.77 -0.49
C LEU A 8 1.38 6.49 0.75
N TYR A 9 0.88 6.97 1.88
CA TYR A 9 1.52 6.89 3.18
C TYR A 9 0.68 6.03 4.11
N LEU A 10 1.19 4.85 4.45
CA LEU A 10 0.57 3.89 5.35
C LEU A 10 1.48 3.55 6.54
N GLN A 11 2.58 4.28 6.73
CA GLN A 11 3.53 4.02 7.80
C GLN A 11 2.89 4.05 9.20
N TYR A 12 3.44 3.25 10.11
CA TYR A 12 3.05 3.17 11.53
C TYR A 12 1.58 2.81 11.77
N ASN A 13 1.03 1.96 10.90
CA ASN A 13 -0.29 1.34 11.10
C ASN A 13 -0.16 -0.10 11.62
N GLN A 14 -1.29 -0.78 11.80
CA GLN A 14 -1.35 -2.17 12.27
C GLN A 14 -1.73 -3.15 11.14
N LEU A 15 -1.38 -2.82 9.89
CA LEU A 15 -1.72 -3.66 8.75
C LEU A 15 -0.97 -4.99 8.86
N LYS A 16 -1.71 -6.10 8.81
CA LYS A 16 -1.18 -7.48 8.90
C LYS A 16 -1.03 -8.15 7.54
N SER A 17 -1.87 -7.75 6.59
CA SER A 17 -1.93 -8.26 5.23
C SER A 17 -2.46 -7.18 4.30
N LEU A 18 -2.17 -7.31 3.02
CA LEU A 18 -2.74 -6.49 1.96
C LEU A 18 -3.51 -7.42 1.02
N PRO A 19 -4.74 -7.06 0.62
CA PRO A 19 -5.45 -7.80 -0.41
C PRO A 19 -4.64 -7.82 -1.71
N SER A 20 -4.68 -8.93 -2.43
CA SER A 20 -4.09 -8.99 -3.76
C SER A 20 -4.72 -7.93 -4.66
N GLY A 21 -3.88 -7.20 -5.39
CA GLY A 21 -4.32 -6.18 -6.34
C GLY A 21 -4.86 -4.89 -5.73
N VAL A 22 -4.70 -4.67 -4.40
CA VAL A 22 -5.14 -3.43 -3.74
C VAL A 22 -4.54 -2.15 -4.34
N PHE A 23 -3.41 -2.27 -5.04
CA PHE A 23 -2.72 -1.16 -5.70
C PHE A 23 -2.83 -1.17 -7.23
N ASP A 24 -3.51 -2.13 -7.86
CA ASP A 24 -3.51 -2.32 -9.33
C ASP A 24 -4.04 -1.10 -10.09
N ARG A 25 -4.93 -0.33 -9.47
CA ARG A 25 -5.52 0.88 -10.07
C ARG A 25 -4.74 2.16 -9.77
N LEU A 26 -3.71 2.10 -8.92
CA LEU A 26 -2.87 3.25 -8.57
C LEU A 26 -1.74 3.41 -9.61
N THR A 27 -2.10 3.52 -10.88
CA THR A 27 -1.16 3.54 -12.01
C THR A 27 -0.20 4.72 -12.03
N LYS A 28 -0.49 5.78 -11.26
CA LYS A 28 0.36 6.97 -11.11
C LYS A 28 1.16 7.01 -9.80
N LEU A 29 1.09 5.96 -8.98
CA LEU A 29 1.77 5.93 -7.70
C LEU A 29 3.28 5.86 -7.88
N THR A 30 3.99 6.86 -7.37
CA THR A 30 5.45 6.98 -7.41
C THR A 30 6.08 6.78 -6.04
N ARG A 31 5.32 6.91 -4.96
CA ARG A 31 5.80 6.69 -3.58
C ARG A 31 4.81 5.88 -2.76
N LEU A 32 5.31 4.84 -2.09
CA LEU A 32 4.56 4.01 -1.16
C LEU A 32 5.39 3.81 0.12
N GLU A 33 4.91 4.34 1.23
CA GLU A 33 5.53 4.17 2.55
C GLU A 33 4.69 3.24 3.42
N MET A 34 5.26 2.13 3.86
CA MET A 34 4.55 1.12 4.68
C MET A 34 5.34 0.66 5.91
N ASN A 35 6.45 1.32 6.23
CA ASN A 35 7.29 0.99 7.38
C ASN A 35 6.48 1.07 8.69
N GLY A 36 6.84 0.22 9.66
CA GLY A 36 6.15 0.19 10.95
C GLY A 36 4.77 -0.49 10.93
N ASN A 37 4.42 -1.20 9.85
CA ASN A 37 3.30 -2.13 9.83
C ASN A 37 3.72 -3.54 10.29
N GLN A 38 2.75 -4.44 10.41
CA GLN A 38 2.94 -5.84 10.86
C GLN A 38 2.72 -6.81 9.69
N LEU A 39 3.09 -6.40 8.48
CA LEU A 39 2.84 -7.14 7.25
C LEU A 39 3.56 -8.50 7.31
N ARG A 40 2.80 -9.57 7.20
CA ARG A 40 3.33 -10.92 7.04
C ARG A 40 3.30 -11.27 5.55
N VAL A 41 4.44 -11.70 5.03
CA VAL A 41 4.48 -12.31 3.70
C VAL A 41 3.86 -13.69 3.83
N THR A 42 2.65 -13.85 3.31
CA THR A 42 2.07 -15.19 3.10
C THR A 42 2.70 -15.79 1.84
N PRO A 43 3.20 -17.04 1.88
CA PRO A 43 3.72 -17.73 0.70
C PRO A 43 2.69 -17.83 -0.42
#